data_AF-A0A933BXQ6-F1
#
_entry.id   AF-A0A933BXQ6-F1
#
_cell.length_a   1.000
_cell.length_b   1.000
_cell.length_c   1.000
_cell.angle_alpha   90.00
_cell.angle_beta   90.00
_cell.angle_gamma   90.00
#
_symmetry.space_group_name_H-M   'P 1'
#
loop_
_entity.id
_entity.type
_entity.pdbx_description
1 polymer ?
#
loop_
_entity_poly.entity_id
_entity_poly.type
_entity_poly.pdbx_seq_one_letter_code
_entity_poly.pdbx_strand_id
1 'polypeptide(L)'
;MILLDLVMPGRDGFEVAKALKQQSETREIPIIFLTGVSRAEHRVEGLELGAEDYITKPFHAPEVVARVRKALRAAARSKGFSGRLSDLSLASIVQFLELEQKNGTLEIFTKDRRGAMQFRSGRIVGAVGGRHAGEMAFYRFLGWSEGFFQFEMGNPEVPAGAAITADTQALLLEGARRQDELKRLQAALPPARTCLVVSPRLDALLQGRRLTPDISRLLGQFNGQRTVAEVLEESADDLKAAEVSARLVTTGILTPRTA
;
A
#
# COMPACT_ATOMS: atom_id res chain seq x y z
N MET A 1 -15.08 -18.13 -12.81
CA MET A 1 -15.53 -17.56 -14.10
C MET A 1 -16.23 -18.65 -14.87
N ILE A 2 -17.25 -18.31 -15.65
CA ILE A 2 -18.08 -19.24 -16.43
C ILE A 2 -18.07 -18.79 -17.90
N LEU A 3 -17.85 -19.73 -18.81
CA LEU A 3 -18.13 -19.56 -20.24
C LEU A 3 -19.50 -20.21 -20.49
N LEU A 4 -20.50 -19.42 -20.89
CA LEU A 4 -21.89 -19.87 -20.97
C LEU A 4 -22.41 -19.77 -22.40
N ASP A 5 -22.89 -20.88 -22.94
CA ASP A 5 -23.55 -20.89 -24.24
C ASP A 5 -24.95 -20.26 -24.12
N LEU A 6 -25.29 -19.35 -25.04
CA LEU A 6 -26.63 -18.76 -25.06
C LEU A 6 -27.66 -19.72 -25.65
N VAL A 7 -27.30 -20.46 -26.69
CA VAL A 7 -28.23 -21.34 -27.40
C VAL A 7 -27.98 -22.76 -26.94
N MET A 8 -28.77 -23.21 -25.95
CA MET A 8 -28.73 -24.59 -25.45
C MET A 8 -30.10 -25.27 -25.63
N PRO A 9 -30.14 -26.58 -25.92
CA PRO A 9 -31.40 -27.33 -25.92
C PRO A 9 -32.02 -27.34 -24.52
N GLY A 10 -33.28 -26.92 -24.42
CA GLY A 10 -34.10 -27.02 -23.21
C GLY A 10 -34.02 -25.84 -22.23
N ARG A 11 -32.96 -25.03 -22.22
CA ARG A 11 -32.86 -23.86 -21.33
C ARG A 11 -32.03 -22.74 -21.95
N ASP A 12 -32.50 -21.50 -21.82
CA ASP A 12 -31.79 -20.32 -22.31
C ASP A 12 -30.60 -19.99 -21.41
N GLY A 13 -29.43 -19.72 -22.02
CA GLY A 13 -28.25 -19.26 -21.30
C GLY A 13 -28.48 -17.97 -20.50
N PHE A 14 -29.41 -17.10 -20.92
CA PHE A 14 -29.80 -15.93 -20.14
C PHE A 14 -30.50 -16.29 -18.83
N GLU A 15 -31.38 -17.28 -18.85
CA GLU A 15 -32.06 -17.76 -17.63
C GLU A 15 -31.08 -18.41 -16.65
N VAL A 16 -30.09 -19.15 -17.17
CA VAL A 16 -29.02 -19.74 -16.36
C VAL A 16 -28.19 -18.64 -15.72
N ALA A 17 -27.78 -17.63 -16.48
CA ALA A 17 -27.04 -16.49 -15.96
C ALA A 17 -27.83 -15.74 -14.87
N LYS A 18 -29.12 -15.48 -15.11
CA LYS A 18 -30.00 -14.83 -14.13
C LYS A 18 -30.10 -15.63 -12.84
N ALA A 19 -30.28 -16.95 -12.92
CA ALA A 19 -30.32 -17.82 -11.74
C ALA A 19 -29.01 -17.81 -10.96
N LEU A 20 -27.87 -17.84 -11.65
CA LEU A 20 -26.54 -17.72 -11.03
C LEU A 20 -26.34 -16.35 -10.37
N LYS A 21 -26.78 -15.27 -11.01
CA LYS A 21 -26.69 -13.91 -10.44
C LYS A 21 -27.60 -13.66 -9.24
N GLN A 22 -28.63 -14.50 -9.03
CA GLN A 22 -29.55 -14.40 -7.89
C GLN A 22 -29.06 -15.13 -6.63
N GLN A 23 -28.07 -16.02 -6.73
CA GLN A 23 -27.53 -16.78 -5.58
C GLN A 23 -26.31 -16.07 -4.98
N SER A 24 -26.26 -15.93 -3.65
CA SER A 24 -25.15 -15.26 -2.95
C SER A 24 -23.77 -15.88 -3.24
N GLU A 25 -23.72 -17.20 -3.38
CA GLU A 25 -22.49 -17.97 -3.63
C GLU A 25 -21.94 -17.79 -5.04
N THR A 26 -22.80 -17.52 -6.03
CA THR A 26 -22.43 -17.53 -7.46
C THR A 26 -22.59 -16.18 -8.16
N ARG A 27 -23.23 -15.18 -7.52
CA ARG A 27 -23.48 -13.86 -8.14
C ARG A 27 -22.21 -13.11 -8.56
N GLU A 28 -21.12 -13.30 -7.82
CA GLU A 28 -19.84 -12.62 -8.05
C GLU A 28 -18.95 -13.35 -9.07
N ILE A 29 -19.43 -14.45 -9.67
CA ILE A 29 -18.68 -15.18 -10.68
C ILE A 29 -18.83 -14.46 -12.03
N PRO A 30 -17.72 -14.08 -12.68
CA PRO A 30 -17.76 -13.47 -14.01
C PRO A 30 -18.32 -14.44 -15.06
N ILE A 31 -19.17 -13.94 -15.96
CA ILE A 31 -19.79 -14.75 -17.03
C ILE A 31 -19.43 -14.13 -18.38
N ILE A 32 -18.84 -14.93 -19.26
CA ILE A 32 -18.67 -14.60 -20.68
C ILE A 32 -19.62 -15.47 -21.49
N PHE A 33 -20.45 -14.84 -22.31
CA PHE A 33 -21.39 -15.56 -23.15
C PHE A 33 -20.77 -15.98 -24.48
N LEU A 34 -21.11 -17.19 -24.93
CA LEU A 34 -20.81 -17.69 -26.27
C LEU A 34 -22.12 -17.64 -27.09
N THR A 35 -22.10 -16.97 -28.24
CA THR A 35 -23.31 -16.78 -29.06
C THR A 35 -23.08 -17.12 -30.52
N GLY A 36 -24.03 -17.79 -31.18
CA GLY A 36 -24.05 -17.95 -32.64
C GLY A 36 -24.79 -16.82 -33.37
N VAL A 37 -25.45 -15.92 -32.64
CA VAL A 37 -26.36 -14.90 -33.20
C VAL A 37 -25.77 -13.52 -32.97
N SER A 38 -25.53 -12.77 -34.05
CA SER A 38 -24.88 -11.45 -34.04
C SER A 38 -25.84 -10.26 -33.79
N ARG A 39 -27.13 -10.51 -33.49
CA ARG A 39 -28.13 -9.46 -33.30
C ARG A 39 -27.77 -8.55 -32.12
N ALA A 40 -27.92 -7.25 -32.32
CA ALA A 40 -27.56 -6.22 -31.34
C ALA A 40 -28.41 -6.31 -30.05
N GLU A 41 -29.66 -6.77 -30.17
CA GLU A 41 -30.63 -6.91 -29.08
C GLU A 41 -30.12 -7.84 -27.96
N HIS A 42 -29.56 -9.01 -28.30
CA HIS A 42 -29.02 -9.96 -27.32
C HIS A 42 -27.73 -9.49 -26.61
N ARG A 43 -27.03 -8.50 -27.17
CA ARG A 43 -25.84 -7.92 -26.53
C ARG A 43 -26.22 -6.94 -25.42
N VAL A 44 -27.30 -6.19 -25.61
CA VAL A 44 -27.80 -5.24 -24.60
C VAL A 44 -28.35 -6.00 -23.39
N GLU A 45 -29.15 -7.04 -23.63
CA GLU A 45 -29.84 -7.78 -22.58
C GLU A 45 -28.90 -8.47 -21.57
N GLY A 46 -27.78 -9.07 -22.00
CA GLY A 46 -26.84 -9.64 -21.03
C GLY A 46 -25.73 -8.70 -20.55
N LEU A 47 -25.53 -7.53 -21.17
CA LEU A 47 -24.84 -6.41 -20.51
C LEU A 47 -25.65 -5.95 -19.29
N GLU A 48 -26.98 -5.87 -19.42
CA GLU A 48 -27.89 -5.54 -18.31
C GLU A 48 -27.94 -6.63 -17.23
N LEU A 49 -27.70 -7.90 -17.59
CA LEU A 49 -27.55 -9.02 -16.64
C LEU A 49 -26.14 -9.12 -16.01
N GLY A 50 -25.23 -8.20 -16.35
CA GLY A 50 -23.89 -8.14 -15.76
C GLY A 50 -22.90 -9.16 -16.31
N ALA A 51 -22.96 -9.47 -17.61
CA ALA A 51 -21.92 -10.24 -18.29
C ALA A 51 -20.67 -9.39 -18.58
N GLU A 52 -19.49 -9.97 -18.41
CA GLU A 52 -18.21 -9.29 -18.66
C GLU A 52 -17.89 -9.11 -20.15
N ASP A 53 -18.28 -10.07 -20.99
CA ASP A 53 -18.02 -10.04 -22.44
C ASP A 53 -18.87 -11.08 -23.20
N TYR A 54 -18.82 -10.99 -24.53
CA TYR A 54 -19.41 -11.93 -25.47
C TYR A 54 -18.39 -12.42 -26.51
N ILE A 55 -18.55 -13.66 -26.91
CA ILE A 55 -17.76 -14.27 -27.99
C ILE A 55 -18.71 -14.87 -29.02
N THR A 56 -18.62 -14.37 -30.24
CA THR A 56 -19.41 -14.88 -31.38
C THR A 56 -18.81 -16.16 -31.93
N LYS A 57 -19.64 -17.16 -32.22
CA LYS A 57 -19.30 -18.39 -32.91
C LYS A 57 -19.44 -18.22 -34.43
N PRO A 58 -18.58 -18.85 -35.24
CA PRO A 58 -17.38 -19.59 -34.83
C PRO A 58 -16.29 -18.63 -34.32
N PHE A 59 -15.50 -19.05 -33.33
CA PHE A 59 -14.43 -18.25 -32.72
C PHE A 59 -13.07 -18.93 -32.91
N HIS A 60 -12.01 -18.11 -32.87
CA HIS A 60 -10.63 -18.60 -32.81
C HIS A 60 -10.18 -18.72 -31.35
N ALA A 61 -9.53 -19.83 -30.99
CA ALA A 61 -9.09 -20.08 -29.62
C ALA A 61 -8.22 -18.95 -29.01
N PRO A 62 -7.29 -18.29 -29.74
CA PRO A 62 -6.54 -17.16 -29.21
C PRO A 62 -7.42 -15.97 -28.79
N GLU A 63 -8.52 -15.72 -29.50
CA GLU A 63 -9.47 -14.66 -29.14
C GLU A 63 -10.16 -14.96 -27.81
N VAL A 64 -10.62 -16.20 -27.63
CA VAL A 64 -11.24 -16.65 -26.38
C VAL A 64 -10.28 -16.47 -25.22
N VAL A 65 -9.02 -16.91 -25.39
CA VAL A 65 -7.99 -16.76 -24.36
C VAL A 65 -7.72 -15.30 -24.01
N ALA A 66 -7.68 -14.40 -25.00
CA ALA A 66 -7.48 -12.97 -24.77
C ALA A 66 -8.63 -12.35 -23.98
N ARG A 67 -9.88 -12.66 -24.33
CA ARG A 67 -11.08 -12.16 -23.65
C ARG A 67 -11.23 -12.72 -22.24
N VAL A 68 -10.97 -14.01 -22.05
CA VAL A 68 -10.89 -14.64 -20.74
C VAL A 68 -9.86 -13.94 -19.84
N ARG A 69 -8.64 -13.70 -20.35
CA ARG A 69 -7.60 -12.99 -19.59
C ARG A 69 -8.03 -11.57 -19.23
N LYS A 70 -8.71 -10.86 -20.13
CA LYS A 70 -9.26 -9.52 -19.87
C LYS A 70 -10.33 -9.55 -18.78
N ALA A 71 -11.29 -10.46 -18.86
CA ALA A 71 -12.37 -10.58 -17.88
C ALA A 71 -11.84 -10.99 -16.50
N LEU A 72 -10.90 -11.93 -16.42
CA LEU A 72 -10.25 -12.30 -15.15
C LEU A 72 -9.51 -11.13 -14.51
N ARG A 73 -8.81 -10.30 -15.31
CA ARG A 73 -8.16 -9.08 -14.81
C ARG A 73 -9.16 -8.04 -14.34
N ALA A 74 -10.27 -7.86 -15.05
CA ALA A 74 -11.33 -6.92 -14.67
C ALA A 74 -12.03 -7.37 -13.37
N ALA A 75 -12.36 -8.66 -13.25
CA ALA A 75 -12.96 -9.25 -12.07
C ALA A 75 -12.02 -9.25 -10.85
N ALA A 76 -10.70 -9.33 -11.06
CA ALA A 76 -9.71 -9.13 -10.01
C ALA A 76 -9.70 -7.67 -9.52
N ARG A 77 -9.88 -6.70 -10.43
CA ARG A 77 -9.96 -5.27 -10.10
C ARG A 77 -11.28 -4.87 -9.44
N SER A 78 -12.39 -5.56 -9.72
CA SER A 78 -13.73 -5.19 -9.25
C SER A 78 -14.06 -5.64 -7.81
N LYS A 79 -13.15 -6.35 -7.12
CA LYS A 79 -13.36 -6.85 -5.73
C LYS A 79 -12.67 -6.04 -4.64
N GLY A 80 -12.08 -4.90 -5.01
CA GLY A 80 -11.37 -4.00 -4.11
C GLY A 80 -12.23 -2.90 -3.51
N PHE A 81 -11.65 -2.13 -2.60
CA PHE A 81 -12.20 -0.83 -2.15
C PHE A 81 -11.10 0.22 -2.15
N SER A 82 -11.47 1.49 -2.32
CA SER A 82 -10.52 2.60 -2.37
C SER A 82 -11.09 3.83 -1.69
N GLY A 83 -10.23 4.78 -1.33
CA GLY A 83 -10.64 5.99 -0.66
C GLY A 83 -9.47 6.90 -0.31
N ARG A 84 -9.74 7.89 0.54
CA ARG A 84 -8.73 8.83 1.05
C ARG A 84 -8.33 8.48 2.46
N LEU A 85 -7.04 8.63 2.78
CA LEU A 85 -6.51 8.44 4.12
C LEU A 85 -6.99 9.53 5.10
N SER A 86 -7.45 10.67 4.58
CA SER A 86 -8.08 11.72 5.37
C SER A 86 -9.47 11.34 5.88
N ASP A 87 -10.16 10.43 5.18
CA ASP A 87 -11.52 10.01 5.51
C ASP A 87 -11.50 8.78 6.42
N LEU A 88 -10.52 7.89 6.22
CA LEU A 88 -10.33 6.67 6.98
C LEU A 88 -8.84 6.45 7.26
N SER A 89 -8.47 6.39 8.54
CA SER A 89 -7.06 6.20 8.92
C SER A 89 -6.55 4.83 8.49
N LEU A 90 -5.24 4.72 8.24
CA LEU A 90 -4.62 3.44 7.90
C LEU A 90 -4.83 2.38 8.98
N ALA A 91 -4.79 2.76 10.25
CA ALA A 91 -5.05 1.85 11.37
C ALA A 91 -6.46 1.24 11.29
N SER A 92 -7.46 2.06 10.95
CA SER A 92 -8.84 1.60 10.78
C SER A 92 -8.99 0.65 9.59
N ILE A 93 -8.30 0.92 8.47
CA ILE A 93 -8.28 0.03 7.30
C ILE A 93 -7.67 -1.32 7.67
N VAL A 94 -6.52 -1.31 8.36
CA VAL A 94 -5.84 -2.53 8.81
C VAL A 94 -6.75 -3.35 9.72
N GLN A 95 -7.40 -2.73 10.71
CA GLN A 95 -8.33 -3.40 11.61
C GLN A 95 -9.54 -3.98 10.87
N PHE A 96 -10.09 -3.25 9.91
CA PHE A 96 -11.18 -3.75 9.07
C PHE A 96 -10.77 -4.98 8.27
N LEU A 97 -9.60 -4.95 7.63
CA LEU A 97 -9.07 -6.09 6.86
C LEU A 97 -8.83 -7.31 7.74
N GLU A 98 -8.36 -7.10 8.98
CA GLU A 98 -8.17 -8.14 10.00
C GLU A 98 -9.51 -8.77 10.42
N LEU A 99 -10.50 -7.95 10.78
CA LEU A 99 -11.84 -8.39 11.18
C LEU A 99 -12.51 -9.21 10.06
N GLU A 100 -12.40 -8.72 8.83
CA GLU A 100 -13.00 -9.33 7.64
C GLU A 100 -12.18 -10.49 7.05
N GLN A 101 -11.02 -10.82 7.64
CA GLN A 101 -10.09 -11.86 7.22
C GLN A 101 -9.72 -11.78 5.72
N LYS A 102 -9.55 -10.57 5.17
CA LYS A 102 -9.31 -10.40 3.73
C LYS A 102 -7.88 -10.80 3.34
N ASN A 103 -7.75 -11.34 2.13
CA ASN A 103 -6.48 -11.56 1.45
C ASN A 103 -6.33 -10.52 0.35
N GLY A 104 -5.15 -9.89 0.23
CA GLY A 104 -4.93 -8.92 -0.83
C GLY A 104 -3.81 -7.93 -0.56
N THR A 105 -3.64 -6.99 -1.48
CA THR A 105 -2.66 -5.91 -1.38
C THR A 105 -3.37 -4.61 -1.10
N LEU A 106 -2.98 -3.91 -0.02
CA LEU A 106 -3.35 -2.52 0.20
C LEU A 106 -2.24 -1.63 -0.34
N GLU A 107 -2.50 -0.96 -1.45
CA GLU A 107 -1.64 0.10 -1.96
C GLU A 107 -2.05 1.43 -1.32
N ILE A 108 -1.05 2.22 -0.95
CA ILE A 108 -1.22 3.58 -0.47
C ILE A 108 -0.30 4.52 -1.25
N PHE A 109 -0.78 5.71 -1.56
CA PHE A 109 -0.01 6.67 -2.33
C PHE A 109 -0.40 8.11 -2.07
N THR A 110 0.60 8.97 -2.17
CA THR A 110 0.50 10.42 -2.22
C THR A 110 1.07 10.89 -3.57
N LYS A 111 1.22 12.20 -3.77
CA LYS A 111 1.85 12.74 -4.98
C LYS A 111 3.27 12.21 -5.19
N ASP A 112 4.05 12.13 -4.11
CA ASP A 112 5.50 11.88 -4.19
C ASP A 112 5.91 10.53 -3.58
N ARG A 113 5.00 9.83 -2.90
CA ARG A 113 5.31 8.60 -2.15
C ARG A 113 4.30 7.52 -2.46
N ARG A 114 4.76 6.26 -2.53
CA ARG A 114 3.91 5.07 -2.67
C ARG A 114 4.39 3.96 -1.73
N GLY A 115 3.45 3.14 -1.30
CA GLY A 115 3.69 1.98 -0.47
C GLY A 115 2.65 0.89 -0.73
N ALA A 116 2.98 -0.33 -0.36
CA ALA A 116 2.09 -1.46 -0.45
C ALA A 116 2.22 -2.34 0.81
N MET A 117 1.11 -2.90 1.25
CA MET A 117 1.03 -3.88 2.34
C MET A 117 0.33 -5.14 1.85
N GLN A 118 0.89 -6.30 2.16
CA GLN A 118 0.32 -7.59 1.82
C GLN A 118 -0.43 -8.16 3.02
N PHE A 119 -1.66 -8.62 2.78
CA PHE A 119 -2.54 -9.20 3.78
C PHE A 119 -2.85 -10.67 3.47
N ARG A 120 -2.81 -11.51 4.50
CA ARG A 120 -3.20 -12.91 4.46
C ARG A 120 -4.01 -13.27 5.70
N SER A 121 -5.20 -13.82 5.50
CA SER A 121 -6.24 -14.06 6.50
C SER A 121 -6.46 -12.84 7.39
N GLY A 122 -6.49 -11.64 6.77
CA GLY A 122 -6.63 -10.37 7.46
C GLY A 122 -5.38 -9.83 8.17
N ARG A 123 -4.34 -10.65 8.34
CA ARG A 123 -3.08 -10.23 8.98
C ARG A 123 -2.13 -9.60 7.99
N ILE A 124 -1.36 -8.61 8.44
CA ILE A 124 -0.26 -8.06 7.66
C ILE A 124 0.88 -9.08 7.62
N VAL A 125 1.30 -9.46 6.41
CA VAL A 125 2.42 -10.39 6.18
C VAL A 125 3.61 -9.73 5.50
N GLY A 126 3.43 -8.52 4.97
CA GLY A 126 4.53 -7.73 4.48
C GLY A 126 4.17 -6.28 4.17
N ALA A 127 5.18 -5.43 4.11
CA ALA A 127 5.04 -4.03 3.73
C ALA A 127 6.28 -3.52 3.02
N VAL A 128 6.10 -2.67 2.02
CA VAL A 128 7.20 -2.06 1.25
C VAL A 128 6.83 -0.65 0.80
N GLY A 129 7.75 0.31 0.94
CA GLY A 129 7.56 1.67 0.45
C GLY A 129 8.85 2.47 0.41
N GLY A 130 9.10 3.11 -0.73
CA GLY A 130 10.35 3.82 -0.98
C GLY A 130 11.56 2.90 -0.78
N ARG A 131 12.36 3.19 0.26
CA ARG A 131 13.57 2.43 0.63
C ARG A 131 13.38 1.55 1.87
N HIS A 132 12.16 1.47 2.40
CA HIS A 132 11.83 0.76 3.62
C HIS A 132 11.00 -0.48 3.30
N ALA A 133 11.18 -1.52 4.10
CA ALA A 133 10.46 -2.77 4.00
C ALA A 133 10.17 -3.33 5.39
N GLY A 134 9.22 -4.27 5.47
CA GLY A 134 8.80 -4.89 6.72
C GLY A 134 8.14 -3.89 7.67
N GLU A 135 8.32 -4.10 8.96
CA GLU A 135 7.67 -3.28 10.00
C GLU A 135 8.01 -1.79 9.88
N MET A 136 9.24 -1.46 9.48
CA MET A 136 9.64 -0.07 9.29
C MET A 136 8.84 0.64 8.19
N ALA A 137 8.51 -0.04 7.09
CA ALA A 137 7.62 0.52 6.09
C ALA A 137 6.22 0.77 6.68
N PHE A 138 5.70 -0.22 7.41
CA PHE A 138 4.40 -0.14 8.06
C PHE A 138 4.30 1.04 9.05
N TYR A 139 5.26 1.20 9.96
CA TYR A 139 5.25 2.29 10.95
C TYR A 139 5.25 3.67 10.28
N ARG A 140 5.99 3.84 9.18
CA ARG A 140 6.01 5.10 8.41
C ARG A 140 4.67 5.37 7.74
N PHE A 141 4.00 4.34 7.23
CA PHE A 141 2.70 4.47 6.58
C PHE A 141 1.61 4.92 7.54
N LEU A 142 1.64 4.46 8.80
CA LEU A 142 0.67 4.91 9.80
C LEU A 142 0.73 6.44 9.97
N GLY A 143 1.88 7.07 9.72
CA GLY A 143 2.07 8.52 9.85
C GLY A 143 1.47 9.32 8.69
N TRP A 144 0.94 8.66 7.67
CA TRP A 144 0.34 9.33 6.51
C TRP A 144 -1.11 9.68 6.81
N SER A 145 -1.38 10.96 7.07
CA SER A 145 -2.73 11.50 7.29
C SER A 145 -3.43 11.92 6.00
N GLU A 146 -2.69 12.01 4.89
CA GLU A 146 -3.20 12.40 3.58
C GLU A 146 -2.74 11.42 2.52
N GLY A 147 -3.50 11.33 1.43
CA GLY A 147 -3.25 10.43 0.32
C GLY A 147 -4.46 9.55 0.02
N PHE A 148 -4.23 8.59 -0.85
CA PHE A 148 -5.22 7.63 -1.31
C PHE A 148 -4.78 6.21 -0.97
N PHE A 149 -5.75 5.34 -0.83
CA PHE A 149 -5.52 3.92 -0.71
C PHE A 149 -6.39 3.15 -1.69
N GLN A 150 -5.92 1.98 -2.08
CA GLN A 150 -6.66 1.02 -2.88
C GLN A 150 -6.30 -0.38 -2.38
N PHE A 151 -7.33 -1.15 -2.02
CA PHE A 151 -7.19 -2.55 -1.68
C PHE A 151 -7.57 -3.41 -2.88
N GLU A 152 -6.69 -4.30 -3.30
CA GLU A 152 -6.98 -5.31 -4.32
C GLU A 152 -7.02 -6.69 -3.69
N MET A 153 -8.16 -7.37 -3.78
CA MET A 153 -8.30 -8.74 -3.30
C MET A 153 -7.45 -9.71 -4.12
N GLY A 154 -6.77 -10.65 -3.45
CA GLY A 154 -5.94 -11.65 -4.11
C GLY A 154 -5.08 -12.44 -3.14
N ASN A 155 -4.15 -13.23 -3.68
CA ASN A 155 -3.14 -13.92 -2.90
C ASN A 155 -1.77 -13.29 -3.18
N PRO A 156 -1.39 -12.23 -2.46
CA PRO A 156 -0.20 -11.47 -2.81
C PRO A 156 1.08 -12.22 -2.42
N GLU A 157 2.09 -12.07 -3.27
CA GLU A 157 3.47 -12.43 -2.92
C GLU A 157 4.08 -11.35 -2.03
N VAL A 158 4.83 -11.78 -1.01
CA VAL A 158 5.56 -10.85 -0.13
C VAL A 158 6.93 -10.60 -0.73
N PRO A 159 7.29 -9.34 -1.04
CA PRO A 159 8.61 -9.02 -1.57
C PRO A 159 9.75 -9.48 -0.63
N ALA A 160 10.90 -9.83 -1.20
CA ALA A 160 12.06 -10.24 -0.41
C ALA A 160 12.48 -9.13 0.57
N GLY A 161 12.67 -9.48 1.84
CA GLY A 161 12.99 -8.54 2.92
C GLY A 161 11.82 -7.69 3.42
N ALA A 162 10.61 -7.86 2.88
CA ALA A 162 9.41 -7.14 3.30
C ALA A 162 8.54 -7.90 4.32
N ALA A 163 8.93 -9.11 4.70
CA ALA A 163 8.15 -9.97 5.58
C ALA A 163 7.91 -9.34 6.96
N ILE A 164 6.70 -9.51 7.47
CA ILE A 164 6.28 -9.10 8.81
C ILE A 164 5.75 -10.34 9.51
N THR A 165 6.27 -10.60 10.71
CA THR A 165 5.90 -11.75 11.55
C THR A 165 5.19 -11.34 12.83
N ALA A 166 5.29 -10.07 13.22
CA ALA A 166 4.63 -9.53 14.39
C ALA A 166 3.10 -9.62 14.30
N ASP A 167 2.47 -9.54 15.47
CA ASP A 167 1.02 -9.44 15.58
C ASP A 167 0.52 -8.06 15.14
N THR A 168 -0.63 -8.01 14.46
CA THR A 168 -1.23 -6.77 13.95
C THR A 168 -1.43 -5.73 15.06
N GLN A 169 -1.91 -6.16 16.23
CA GLN A 169 -2.16 -5.24 17.36
C GLN A 169 -0.85 -4.71 17.94
N ALA A 170 0.18 -5.56 18.04
CA ALA A 170 1.51 -5.14 18.48
C ALA A 170 2.12 -4.11 17.52
N LEU A 171 1.98 -4.31 16.22
CA LEU A 171 2.41 -3.37 15.19
C LEU A 171 1.70 -2.02 15.30
N LEU A 172 0.37 -2.03 15.50
CA LEU A 172 -0.41 -0.79 15.66
C LEU A 172 -0.02 -0.02 16.92
N LEU A 173 0.18 -0.71 18.04
CA LEU A 173 0.60 -0.09 19.30
C LEU A 173 2.02 0.49 19.22
N GLU A 174 2.98 -0.26 18.68
CA GLU A 174 4.34 0.26 18.48
C GLU A 174 4.34 1.40 17.47
N GLY A 175 3.57 1.30 16.40
CA GLY A 175 3.39 2.37 15.42
C GLY A 175 2.87 3.66 16.06
N ALA A 176 1.83 3.57 16.89
CA ALA A 176 1.29 4.72 17.62
C ALA A 176 2.34 5.34 18.56
N ARG A 177 3.05 4.51 19.35
CA ARG A 177 4.14 4.96 20.24
C ARG A 177 5.23 5.71 19.46
N ARG A 178 5.66 5.16 18.32
CA ARG A 178 6.68 5.78 17.46
C ARG A 178 6.23 7.12 16.90
N GLN A 179 4.96 7.26 16.52
CA GLN A 179 4.43 8.54 16.04
C GLN A 179 4.40 9.61 17.11
N ASP A 180 3.98 9.25 18.32
CA ASP A 180 3.91 10.21 19.43
C ASP A 180 5.31 10.70 19.81
N GLU A 181 6.29 9.78 19.86
CA GLU A 181 7.68 10.16 20.11
C GLU A 181 8.26 10.99 18.96
N LEU A 182 7.95 10.65 17.70
CA LEU A 182 8.42 11.45 16.56
C LEU A 182 7.82 12.87 16.57
N LYS A 183 6.54 13.03 16.90
CA LYS A 183 5.91 14.35 17.08
C LYS A 183 6.60 15.16 18.17
N ARG A 184 6.92 14.52 19.29
CA ARG A 184 7.65 15.15 20.40
C ARG A 184 9.05 15.60 19.98
N LEU A 185 9.79 14.74 19.29
CA LEU A 185 11.15 15.05 18.81
C LEU A 185 11.15 16.14 17.73
N GLN A 186 10.15 16.16 16.86
CA GLN A 186 9.98 17.23 15.87
C GLN A 186 9.85 18.61 16.54
N ALA A 187 9.22 18.70 17.71
CA ALA A 187 9.13 19.95 18.46
C ALA A 187 10.49 20.43 19.03
N ALA A 188 11.44 19.51 19.22
CA ALA A 188 12.80 19.81 19.68
C ALA A 188 13.79 20.05 18.52
N LEU A 189 13.42 19.66 17.30
CA LEU A 189 14.22 19.86 16.10
C LEU A 189 13.93 21.22 15.45
N PRO A 190 14.89 21.80 14.71
CA PRO A 190 14.63 22.96 13.87
C PRO A 190 13.57 22.62 12.79
N PRO A 191 12.93 23.64 12.18
CA PRO A 191 11.92 23.41 11.15
C PRO A 191 12.41 22.42 10.09
N ALA A 192 11.51 21.53 9.61
CA ALA A 192 11.87 20.39 8.77
C ALA A 192 12.70 20.76 7.51
N ARG A 193 12.48 21.97 6.97
CA ARG A 193 13.21 22.55 5.82
C ARG A 193 14.60 23.13 6.14
N THR A 194 15.03 23.08 7.39
CA THR A 194 16.32 23.66 7.82
C THR A 194 17.45 22.72 7.42
N CYS A 195 18.51 23.26 6.82
CA CYS A 195 19.75 22.51 6.62
C CYS A 195 20.62 22.65 7.88
N LEU A 196 21.08 21.53 8.43
CA LEU A 196 22.00 21.54 9.58
C LEU A 196 23.44 21.29 9.10
N VAL A 197 24.37 21.85 9.85
CA VAL A 197 25.80 21.63 9.72
C VAL A 197 26.40 21.20 11.05
N VAL A 198 27.48 20.42 10.98
CA VAL A 198 28.29 20.09 12.14
C VAL A 198 29.00 21.35 12.64
N SER A 199 28.88 21.60 13.94
CA SER A 199 29.50 22.75 14.59
C SER A 199 31.02 22.72 14.46
N PRO A 200 31.68 23.85 14.15
CA PRO A 200 33.14 23.93 14.13
C PRO A 200 33.77 23.70 15.53
N ARG A 201 32.94 23.70 16.59
CA ARG A 201 33.36 23.39 17.96
C ARG A 201 33.22 21.90 18.31
N LEU A 202 33.03 21.02 17.33
CA LEU A 202 32.82 19.59 17.55
C LEU A 202 33.86 18.98 18.51
N ASP A 203 35.16 19.18 18.25
CA ASP A 203 36.23 18.58 19.06
C ASP A 203 36.18 19.05 20.52
N ALA A 204 35.89 20.34 20.73
CA ALA A 204 35.70 20.91 22.06
C ALA A 204 34.46 20.37 22.77
N LEU A 205 33.36 20.14 22.03
CA LEU A 205 32.12 19.55 22.55
C LEU A 205 32.27 18.05 22.86
N LEU A 206 33.14 17.34 22.13
CA LEU A 206 33.40 15.92 22.36
C LEU A 206 34.28 15.66 23.58
N GLN A 207 35.13 16.61 23.99
CA GLN A 207 36.02 16.49 25.16
C GLN A 207 36.81 15.16 25.18
N GLY A 208 37.30 14.73 24.01
CA GLY A 208 38.03 13.48 23.84
C GLY A 208 37.18 12.20 23.73
N ARG A 209 35.84 12.29 23.79
CA ARG A 209 34.95 11.15 23.54
C ARG A 209 34.91 10.79 22.06
N ARG A 210 34.95 9.49 21.76
CA ARG A 210 34.77 8.99 20.40
C ARG A 210 33.30 8.84 20.05
N LEU A 211 32.96 9.23 18.83
CA LEU A 211 31.64 8.97 18.25
C LEU A 211 31.53 7.51 17.81
N THR A 212 30.34 6.94 17.97
CA THR A 212 30.04 5.63 17.38
C THR A 212 29.96 5.76 15.85
N PRO A 213 30.22 4.68 15.09
CA PRO A 213 30.15 4.72 13.63
C PRO A 213 28.81 5.23 13.09
N ASP A 214 27.70 4.89 13.78
CA ASP A 214 26.36 5.34 13.38
C ASP A 214 26.17 6.84 13.59
N ILE A 215 26.67 7.42 14.69
CA ILE A 215 26.60 8.87 14.91
C ILE A 215 27.49 9.60 13.90
N SER A 216 28.70 9.10 13.64
CA SER A 216 29.59 9.68 12.63
C SER A 216 28.97 9.65 11.23
N ARG A 217 28.31 8.55 10.87
CA ARG A 217 27.59 8.42 9.59
C ARG A 217 26.44 9.44 9.52
N LEU A 218 25.64 9.56 10.57
CA LEU A 218 24.52 10.50 10.63
C LEU A 218 25.01 11.96 10.57
N LEU A 219 26.06 12.32 11.30
CA LEU A 219 26.66 13.66 11.23
C LEU A 219 27.12 13.99 9.81
N GLY A 220 27.72 13.03 9.11
CA GLY A 220 28.12 13.19 7.70
C GLY A 220 26.97 13.48 6.74
N GLN A 221 25.72 13.17 7.11
CA GLN A 221 24.54 13.50 6.31
C GLN A 221 24.09 14.96 6.49
N PHE A 222 24.50 15.62 7.59
CA PHE A 222 24.22 17.04 7.86
C PHE A 222 25.37 17.93 7.39
N ASN A 223 25.47 18.07 6.07
CA ASN A 223 26.51 18.84 5.37
C ASN A 223 26.04 20.24 4.93
N GLY A 224 24.87 20.69 5.39
CA GLY A 224 24.28 21.97 5.01
C GLY A 224 23.59 22.01 3.63
N GLN A 225 23.56 20.89 2.89
CA GLN A 225 22.86 20.78 1.61
C GLN A 225 21.52 20.07 1.72
N ARG A 226 21.38 19.19 2.72
CA ARG A 226 20.17 18.41 2.97
C ARG A 226 19.44 18.97 4.17
N THR A 227 18.11 18.99 4.06
CA THR A 227 17.20 19.41 5.11
C THR A 227 17.05 18.33 6.18
N VAL A 228 16.60 18.72 7.38
CA VAL A 228 16.26 17.76 8.45
C VAL A 228 15.27 16.71 7.93
N ALA A 229 14.25 17.14 7.19
CA ALA A 229 13.24 16.24 6.62
C ALA A 229 13.87 15.15 5.74
N GLU A 230 14.73 15.54 4.80
CA GLU A 230 15.38 14.61 3.87
C GLU A 230 16.28 13.61 4.61
N VAL A 231 17.05 14.08 5.59
CA VAL A 231 17.94 13.19 6.36
C VAL A 231 17.13 12.15 7.15
N LEU A 232 16.05 12.56 7.82
CA LEU A 232 15.19 11.65 8.57
C LEU A 232 14.43 10.68 7.65
N GLU A 233 13.88 11.18 6.54
CA GLU A 233 13.15 10.37 5.56
C GLU A 233 14.04 9.31 4.91
N GLU A 234 15.31 9.63 4.68
CA GLU A 234 16.26 8.73 4.05
C GLU A 234 16.93 7.74 5.01
N SER A 235 16.72 7.92 6.31
CA SER A 235 17.29 7.07 7.37
C SER A 235 16.60 5.71 7.41
N ALA A 236 17.37 4.66 7.75
CA ALA A 236 16.84 3.31 7.90
C ALA A 236 15.81 3.23 9.05
N ASP A 237 16.08 3.94 10.14
CA ASP A 237 15.16 4.16 11.27
C ASP A 237 15.05 5.66 11.52
N ASP A 238 13.90 6.22 11.16
CA ASP A 238 13.60 7.63 11.23
C ASP A 238 13.47 8.14 12.68
N LEU A 239 12.86 7.36 13.57
CA LEU A 239 12.75 7.69 14.99
C LEU A 239 14.13 7.76 15.63
N LYS A 240 14.96 6.74 15.42
CA LYS A 240 16.32 6.72 15.98
C LYS A 240 17.17 7.88 15.42
N ALA A 241 17.03 8.17 14.12
CA ALA A 241 17.69 9.31 13.51
C ALA A 241 17.22 10.64 14.12
N ALA A 242 15.91 10.79 14.38
CA ALA A 242 15.33 11.97 15.01
C ALA A 242 15.80 12.14 16.46
N GLU A 243 15.82 11.07 17.26
CA GLU A 243 16.31 11.06 18.64
C GLU A 243 17.76 11.55 18.72
N VAL A 244 18.63 10.97 17.89
CA VAL A 244 20.04 11.34 17.85
C VAL A 244 20.19 12.78 17.36
N SER A 245 19.47 13.16 16.30
CA SER A 245 19.54 14.52 15.75
C SER A 245 19.09 15.57 16.76
N ALA A 246 17.99 15.34 17.48
CA ALA A 246 17.47 16.25 18.50
C ALA A 246 18.47 16.43 19.64
N ARG A 247 19.10 15.34 20.09
CA ARG A 247 20.18 15.41 21.09
C ARG A 247 21.37 16.21 20.58
N LEU A 248 21.81 15.99 19.34
CA LEU A 248 22.94 16.71 18.74
C LEU A 248 22.66 18.19 18.52
N VAL A 249 21.42 18.57 18.20
CA VAL A 249 20.99 19.98 18.15
C VAL A 249 21.02 20.59 19.54
N THR A 250 20.49 19.89 20.54
CA THR A 250 20.42 20.37 21.93
C THR A 250 21.82 20.57 22.53
N THR A 251 22.79 19.72 22.20
CA THR A 251 24.19 19.86 22.64
C THR A 251 24.98 20.88 21.81
N GLY A 252 24.38 21.48 20.78
CA GLY A 252 25.05 22.42 19.87
C GLY A 252 26.07 21.77 18.92
N ILE A 253 26.05 20.45 18.79
CA ILE A 253 26.89 19.71 17.82
C ILE A 253 26.34 19.89 16.40
N LEU A 254 25.02 19.87 16.24
CA LEU A 254 24.35 20.27 15.01
C LEU A 254 23.77 21.66 15.19
N THR A 255 24.01 22.52 14.20
CA THR A 255 23.50 23.90 14.21
C THR A 255 22.85 24.24 12.87
N PRO A 256 21.82 25.10 12.84
CA PRO A 256 21.28 25.60 11.57
C PRO A 256 22.38 26.24 10.72
N ARG A 257 22.40 25.93 9.43
CA ARG A 257 23.27 26.63 8.48
C ARG A 257 22.84 28.09 8.42
N THR A 258 23.69 28.98 8.92
CA THR A 258 23.56 30.42 8.66
C THR A 258 23.88 30.69 7.18
N ALA A 259 23.06 31.55 6.56
CA ALA A 259 23.22 31.98 5.17
C ALA A 259 24.57 32.68 4.94
#